data_AF-A0AAN6RV92-F1
#
_entry.id   AF-A0AAN6RV92-F1
#
_cell.length_a   1.000
_cell.length_b   1.000
_cell.length_c   1.000
_cell.angle_alpha   90.00
_cell.angle_beta   90.00
_cell.angle_gamma   90.00
#
_symmetry.space_group_name_H-M   'P 1'
#
loop_
_entity.id
_entity.type
_entity.pdbx_description
1 polymer ?
#
loop_
_entity_poly.entity_id
_entity_poly.type
_entity_poly.pdbx_seq_one_letter_code
_entity_poly.pdbx_strand_id
1 'polypeptide(L)'
;MAVSNHTHHHGHGHGHAHEHCLKMARRVDGTPWWSDFPEPISVSVPVEPAHVHRILQEQAHTASADKPRDFLLVDARRTDCTGGTVRGAMNLPAHSFYPTRKILYDLCKQAGIKTVIFYCGSSLGRGPRCAAWLQDYVHEDGGNLESRVMVGGIRGWVRAYGGGMMDGYDEQAWQVEEAR
;
A
#
# COMPACT_ATOMS: atom_id res chain seq x y z
N MET A 1 -38.78 14.53 38.17
CA MET A 1 -37.67 15.04 37.34
C MET A 1 -36.77 13.85 37.02
N ALA A 2 -36.93 13.23 35.85
CA ALA A 2 -36.14 12.09 35.43
C ALA A 2 -35.08 12.59 34.42
N VAL A 3 -33.81 12.42 34.77
CA VAL A 3 -32.66 12.81 33.96
C VAL A 3 -32.43 11.70 32.93
N SER A 4 -32.71 11.97 31.65
CA SER A 4 -32.33 11.08 30.54
C SER A 4 -30.86 11.32 30.21
N ASN A 5 -30.03 10.30 30.45
CA ASN A 5 -28.65 10.25 29.99
C ASN A 5 -28.64 9.72 28.56
N HIS A 6 -28.33 10.57 27.57
CA HIS A 6 -28.07 10.14 26.21
C HIS A 6 -26.58 9.85 26.04
N THR A 7 -26.23 8.57 26.01
CA THR A 7 -24.95 8.07 25.54
C THR A 7 -24.92 8.12 24.02
N HIS A 8 -24.13 9.03 23.45
CA HIS A 8 -23.79 9.01 22.03
C HIS A 8 -22.84 7.84 21.75
N HIS A 9 -23.34 6.81 21.06
CA HIS A 9 -22.48 5.82 20.40
C HIS A 9 -21.91 6.42 19.11
N HIS A 10 -20.61 6.67 19.09
CA HIS A 10 -19.86 6.91 17.86
C HIS A 10 -19.77 5.62 17.06
N GLY A 11 -20.61 5.50 16.03
CA GLY A 11 -20.49 4.47 15.00
C GLY A 11 -19.16 4.60 14.28
N HIS A 12 -18.33 3.56 14.36
CA HIS A 12 -17.17 3.39 13.51
C HIS A 12 -17.62 3.31 12.05
N GLY A 13 -17.17 4.26 11.23
CA GLY A 13 -17.42 4.24 9.80
C GLY A 13 -16.79 3.00 9.18
N HIS A 14 -17.62 2.04 8.78
CA HIS A 14 -17.22 1.00 7.85
C HIS A 14 -16.81 1.68 6.55
N GLY A 15 -15.51 1.72 6.28
CA GLY A 15 -14.98 2.19 5.00
C GLY A 15 -15.59 1.35 3.89
N HIS A 16 -16.49 1.94 3.10
CA HIS A 16 -17.04 1.30 1.92
C HIS A 16 -15.88 0.93 1.00
N ALA A 17 -15.61 -0.37 0.88
CA ALA A 17 -14.66 -0.87 -0.11
C ALA A 17 -15.24 -0.53 -1.50
N HIS A 18 -14.58 0.38 -2.21
CA HIS A 18 -14.98 0.83 -3.53
C HIS A 18 -15.18 -0.37 -4.48
N GLU A 19 -16.27 -0.40 -5.24
CA GLU A 19 -16.70 -1.56 -6.05
C GLU A 19 -15.58 -2.09 -6.96
N HIS A 20 -14.77 -1.19 -7.49
CA HIS A 20 -13.59 -1.52 -8.30
C HIS A 20 -12.56 -2.39 -7.53
N CYS A 21 -12.32 -2.14 -6.24
CA CYS A 21 -11.44 -2.96 -5.42
C CYS A 21 -12.01 -4.36 -5.19
N LEU A 22 -13.34 -4.49 -5.08
CA LEU A 22 -14.02 -5.78 -4.93
C LEU A 22 -13.93 -6.61 -6.21
N LYS A 23 -14.07 -5.98 -7.39
CA LYS A 23 -13.87 -6.67 -8.68
C LYS A 23 -12.47 -7.24 -8.83
N MET A 24 -11.45 -6.52 -8.34
CA MET A 24 -10.05 -6.99 -8.39
C MET A 24 -9.72 -8.05 -7.32
N ALA A 25 -10.63 -8.30 -6.37
CA ALA A 25 -10.45 -9.29 -5.32
C ALA A 25 -10.79 -10.72 -5.77
N ARG A 26 -11.59 -10.89 -6.83
CA ARG A 26 -12.11 -12.19 -7.27
C ARG A 26 -11.60 -12.59 -8.65
N ARG A 27 -11.45 -13.89 -8.87
CA ARG A 27 -11.24 -14.53 -10.17
C ARG A 27 -12.57 -14.64 -10.93
N VAL A 28 -12.50 -15.12 -12.18
CA VAL A 28 -13.67 -15.36 -13.04
C VAL A 28 -14.65 -16.35 -12.40
N ASP A 29 -14.14 -17.34 -11.68
CA ASP A 29 -14.92 -18.34 -10.94
C ASP A 29 -15.46 -17.84 -9.58
N GLY A 30 -15.23 -16.56 -9.24
CA GLY A 30 -15.67 -15.95 -7.99
C GLY A 30 -14.80 -16.23 -6.77
N THR A 31 -13.76 -17.07 -6.89
CA THR A 31 -12.82 -17.34 -5.80
C THR A 31 -11.89 -16.13 -5.57
N PRO A 32 -11.46 -15.86 -4.33
CA PRO A 32 -10.49 -14.80 -4.08
C PRO A 32 -9.15 -15.10 -4.76
N TRP A 33 -8.50 -14.10 -5.36
CA TRP A 33 -7.24 -14.32 -6.09
C TRP A 33 -6.11 -14.89 -5.22
N TRP A 34 -6.17 -14.65 -3.91
CA TRP A 34 -5.17 -15.07 -2.92
C TRP A 34 -5.39 -16.49 -2.38
N SER A 35 -6.46 -17.18 -2.80
CA SER A 35 -6.84 -18.50 -2.26
C SER A 35 -5.81 -19.62 -2.54
N ASP A 36 -4.94 -19.44 -3.53
CA ASP A 36 -3.84 -20.38 -3.81
C ASP A 36 -2.64 -20.22 -2.87
N PHE A 37 -2.64 -19.20 -2.00
CA PHE A 37 -1.53 -18.88 -1.11
C PHE A 37 -1.95 -18.99 0.36
N PRO A 38 -1.02 -19.30 1.27
CA PRO A 38 -1.29 -19.32 2.71
C PRO A 38 -1.84 -17.99 3.22
N GLU A 39 -2.72 -18.05 4.22
CA GLU A 39 -3.14 -16.85 4.94
C GLU A 39 -1.93 -16.29 5.69
N PRO A 40 -1.64 -14.98 5.58
CA PRO A 40 -0.53 -14.39 6.31
C PRO A 40 -0.73 -14.49 7.83
N ILE A 41 0.37 -14.66 8.55
CA ILE A 41 0.38 -14.75 10.02
C ILE A 41 0.59 -13.35 10.62
N SER A 42 1.47 -12.57 10.01
CA SER A 42 1.81 -11.22 10.44
C SER A 42 0.66 -10.24 10.20
N VAL A 43 0.54 -9.26 11.08
CA VAL A 43 -0.37 -8.12 10.90
C VAL A 43 0.41 -6.99 10.22
N SER A 44 -0.12 -6.46 9.12
CA SER A 44 0.50 -5.33 8.42
C SER A 44 0.54 -4.09 9.32
N VAL A 45 1.70 -3.43 9.41
CA VAL A 45 1.87 -2.21 10.20
C VAL A 45 1.55 -0.98 9.34
N PRO A 46 0.61 -0.11 9.74
CA PRO A 46 0.24 1.06 8.96
C PRO A 46 1.32 2.15 8.99
N VAL A 47 1.40 2.91 7.91
CA VAL A 47 2.14 4.18 7.84
C VAL A 47 1.26 5.25 7.17
N GLU A 48 1.27 6.45 7.72
CA GLU A 48 0.47 7.56 7.19
C GLU A 48 1.08 8.11 5.89
N PRO A 49 0.24 8.53 4.90
CA PRO A 49 0.70 9.17 3.67
C PRO A 49 1.62 10.37 3.93
N ALA A 50 1.37 11.14 5.00
CA ALA A 50 2.22 12.27 5.38
C ALA A 50 3.65 11.87 5.73
N HIS A 51 3.84 10.71 6.36
CA HIS A 51 5.17 10.20 6.63
C HIS A 51 5.90 9.82 5.33
N VAL A 52 5.21 9.15 4.41
CA VAL A 52 5.76 8.76 3.10
C VAL A 52 6.08 10.00 2.25
N HIS A 53 5.23 11.02 2.27
CA HIS A 53 5.45 12.29 1.60
C HIS A 53 6.70 12.99 2.12
N ARG A 54 6.87 13.08 3.45
CA ARG A 54 8.04 13.69 4.08
C ARG A 54 9.35 12.99 3.66
N ILE A 55 9.43 11.65 3.76
CA ILE A 55 10.67 10.93 3.39
C ILE A 55 11.00 11.06 1.88
N LEU A 56 9.98 11.20 1.03
CA LEU A 56 10.16 11.45 -0.39
C LEU A 56 10.66 12.88 -0.67
N GLN A 57 10.14 13.89 0.05
CA GLN A 57 10.64 15.27 -0.05
C GLN A 57 12.08 15.38 0.45
N GLU A 58 12.39 14.80 1.60
CA GLU A 58 13.75 14.74 2.16
C GLU A 58 14.72 14.18 1.13
N GLN A 59 14.37 13.04 0.51
CA GLN A 59 15.21 12.44 -0.53
C GLN A 59 15.38 13.33 -1.77
N ALA A 60 14.32 14.02 -2.22
CA ALA A 60 14.40 14.92 -3.36
C ALA A 60 15.31 16.13 -3.06
N HIS A 61 15.35 16.60 -1.81
CA HIS A 61 16.20 17.70 -1.37
C HIS A 61 17.65 17.27 -1.14
N THR A 62 17.89 16.03 -0.71
CA THR A 62 19.22 15.47 -0.48
C THR A 62 19.83 14.81 -1.73
N ALA A 63 19.41 15.20 -2.94
CA ALA A 63 19.84 14.58 -4.20
C ALA A 63 21.35 14.68 -4.51
N SER A 64 22.15 15.26 -3.61
CA SER A 64 23.59 14.99 -3.51
C SER A 64 23.81 13.49 -3.22
N ALA A 65 24.52 12.80 -4.11
CA ALA A 65 24.68 11.34 -4.21
C ALA A 65 25.19 10.57 -2.96
N ASP A 66 25.31 11.22 -1.80
CA ASP A 66 26.01 10.69 -0.63
C ASP A 66 25.12 9.88 0.33
N LYS A 67 23.78 9.97 0.23
CA LYS A 67 22.88 9.17 1.10
C LYS A 67 22.05 8.16 0.30
N PRO A 68 22.36 6.86 0.35
CA PRO A 68 21.51 5.83 -0.24
C PRO A 68 20.14 5.81 0.44
N ARG A 69 19.09 5.63 -0.37
CA ARG A 69 17.71 5.41 0.11
C ARG A 69 17.66 4.10 0.89
N ASP A 70 17.01 4.10 2.05
CA ASP A 70 16.85 2.94 2.95
C ASP A 70 15.42 2.39 2.98
N PHE A 71 14.54 2.87 2.11
CA PHE A 71 13.16 2.38 1.97
C PHE A 71 12.82 2.02 0.53
N LEU A 72 11.80 1.17 0.33
CA LEU A 72 11.24 0.87 -0.99
C LEU A 72 9.73 1.06 -0.97
N LEU A 73 9.19 1.79 -1.95
CA LEU A 73 7.74 1.86 -2.16
C LEU A 73 7.30 0.81 -3.18
N VAL A 74 6.25 0.06 -2.85
CA VAL A 74 5.69 -0.99 -3.70
C VAL A 74 4.22 -0.71 -3.99
N ASP A 75 3.88 -0.52 -5.26
CA ASP A 75 2.50 -0.48 -5.72
C ASP A 75 2.02 -1.90 -6.03
N ALA A 76 1.08 -2.41 -5.24
CA ALA A 76 0.49 -3.74 -5.39
C ALA A 76 -0.72 -3.78 -6.35
N ARG A 77 -1.00 -2.68 -7.08
CA ARG A 77 -1.98 -2.66 -8.16
C ARG A 77 -1.52 -3.49 -9.36
N ARG A 78 -2.46 -3.88 -10.23
CA ARG A 78 -2.20 -4.64 -11.46
C ARG A 78 -2.48 -3.75 -12.67
N THR A 79 -3.53 -4.05 -13.43
CA THR A 79 -3.98 -3.27 -14.59
C THR A 79 -4.71 -1.98 -14.18
N ASP A 80 -4.92 -1.78 -12.88
CA ASP A 80 -5.57 -0.63 -12.29
C ASP A 80 -4.57 0.41 -11.74
N CYS A 81 -3.35 0.42 -12.25
CA CYS A 81 -2.35 1.47 -12.02
C CYS A 81 -2.65 2.78 -12.80
N THR A 82 -3.88 2.96 -13.29
CA THR A 82 -4.33 4.18 -13.98
C THR A 82 -4.17 5.41 -13.09
N GLY A 83 -3.89 6.56 -13.72
CA GLY A 83 -3.68 7.83 -13.00
C GLY A 83 -2.26 8.01 -12.43
N GLY A 84 -1.34 7.07 -12.66
CA GLY A 84 0.05 7.15 -12.22
C GLY A 84 0.31 6.46 -10.88
N THR A 85 1.56 6.54 -10.42
CA THR A 85 2.04 5.91 -9.17
C THR A 85 2.67 6.94 -8.25
N VAL A 86 2.77 6.66 -6.95
CA VAL A 86 3.65 7.43 -6.06
C VAL A 86 5.08 7.36 -6.58
N ARG A 87 5.79 8.50 -6.56
CA ARG A 87 7.10 8.66 -7.19
C ARG A 87 8.12 7.63 -6.73
N GLY A 88 8.77 6.99 -7.70
CA GLY A 88 9.80 5.98 -7.47
C GLY A 88 9.30 4.70 -6.82
N ALA A 89 7.98 4.44 -6.86
CA ALA A 89 7.42 3.15 -6.47
C ALA A 89 7.66 2.09 -7.54
N MET A 90 7.99 0.87 -7.11
CA MET A 90 8.04 -0.31 -7.97
C MET A 90 6.66 -0.95 -8.04
N ASN A 91 6.14 -1.22 -9.24
CA ASN A 91 4.88 -1.93 -9.39
C ASN A 91 5.09 -3.45 -9.31
N LEU A 92 4.59 -4.08 -8.24
CA LEU A 92 4.63 -5.53 -8.02
C LEU A 92 3.20 -6.03 -7.73
N PRO A 93 2.45 -6.47 -8.75
CA PRO A 93 1.06 -6.86 -8.59
C PRO A 93 0.86 -7.95 -7.54
N ALA A 94 -0.13 -7.75 -6.66
CA ALA A 94 -0.42 -8.67 -5.55
C ALA A 94 -0.67 -10.12 -6.00
N HIS A 95 -1.30 -10.30 -7.16
CA HIS A 95 -1.66 -11.61 -7.74
C HIS A 95 -0.47 -12.53 -8.00
N SER A 96 0.72 -11.97 -8.21
CA SER A 96 1.97 -12.71 -8.45
C SER A 96 3.02 -12.49 -7.36
N PHE A 97 2.68 -11.74 -6.30
CA PHE A 97 3.66 -11.28 -5.32
C PHE A 97 4.18 -12.39 -4.41
N TYR A 98 3.28 -13.24 -3.87
CA TYR A 98 3.64 -14.26 -2.88
C TYR A 98 4.87 -15.11 -3.28
N PRO A 99 4.94 -15.74 -4.47
CA PRO A 99 6.12 -16.53 -4.87
C PRO A 99 7.39 -15.68 -5.05
N THR A 100 7.28 -14.37 -5.28
CA THR A 100 8.43 -13.47 -5.49
C THR A 100 8.97 -12.82 -4.23
N ARG A 101 8.30 -12.99 -3.07
CA ARG A 101 8.64 -12.30 -1.82
C ARG A 101 10.09 -12.50 -1.38
N LYS A 102 10.64 -13.71 -1.57
CA LYS A 102 12.05 -14.03 -1.30
C LYS A 102 12.99 -13.16 -2.13
N ILE A 103 12.74 -13.08 -3.45
CA ILE A 103 13.59 -12.31 -4.37
C ILE A 103 13.55 -10.83 -3.98
N LEU A 104 12.37 -10.29 -3.66
CA LEU A 104 12.27 -8.91 -3.19
C LEU A 104 13.06 -8.70 -1.89
N TYR A 105 12.94 -9.61 -0.94
CA TYR A 105 13.68 -9.54 0.33
C TYR A 105 15.20 -9.56 0.11
N ASP A 106 15.70 -10.47 -0.72
CA ASP A 106 17.13 -10.58 -1.04
C ASP A 106 17.66 -9.31 -1.71
N LEU A 107 16.87 -8.71 -2.61
CA LEU A 107 17.22 -7.43 -3.26
C LEU A 107 17.24 -6.29 -2.24
N CYS A 108 16.28 -6.24 -1.33
CA CYS A 108 16.23 -5.22 -0.28
C CYS A 108 17.44 -5.33 0.66
N LYS A 109 17.80 -6.55 1.10
CA LYS A 109 19.01 -6.80 1.90
C LYS A 109 20.26 -6.28 1.19
N GLN A 110 20.46 -6.65 -0.08
CA GLN A 110 21.63 -6.27 -0.87
C GLN A 110 21.72 -4.77 -1.07
N ALA A 111 20.59 -4.10 -1.29
CA ALA A 111 20.51 -2.65 -1.45
C ALA A 111 20.56 -1.88 -0.12
N GLY A 112 20.64 -2.55 1.03
CA GLY A 112 20.64 -1.91 2.35
C GLY A 112 19.29 -1.33 2.77
N ILE A 113 18.19 -1.70 2.08
CA ILE A 113 16.82 -1.28 2.40
C ILE A 113 16.40 -1.87 3.74
N LYS A 114 15.85 -1.00 4.60
CA LYS A 114 15.35 -1.32 5.94
C LYS A 114 13.83 -1.41 5.98
N THR A 115 13.14 -0.67 5.12
CA THR A 115 11.67 -0.61 5.15
C THR A 115 11.07 -0.78 3.75
N VAL A 116 10.13 -1.71 3.58
CA VAL A 116 9.31 -1.83 2.38
C VAL A 116 7.90 -1.35 2.71
N ILE A 117 7.40 -0.39 1.94
CA ILE A 117 6.10 0.25 2.15
C ILE A 117 5.21 -0.10 0.97
N PHE A 118 4.21 -0.95 1.22
CA PHE A 118 3.22 -1.33 0.23
C PHE A 118 2.07 -0.33 0.18
N TYR A 119 1.48 -0.16 -0.99
CA TYR A 119 0.16 0.44 -1.14
C TYR A 119 -0.60 -0.26 -2.28
N CYS A 120 -1.91 -0.05 -2.35
CA CYS A 120 -2.68 -0.37 -3.56
C CYS A 120 -3.70 0.75 -3.82
N GLY A 121 -4.84 0.45 -4.45
CA GLY A 121 -5.91 1.43 -4.66
C GLY A 121 -6.32 2.18 -3.38
N SER A 122 -6.85 1.44 -2.40
CA SER A 122 -7.29 1.97 -1.10
C SER A 122 -6.53 1.40 0.11
N SER A 123 -5.58 0.48 -0.13
CA SER A 123 -4.88 -0.29 0.92
C SER A 123 -5.81 -1.06 1.88
N LEU A 124 -6.97 -1.55 1.40
CA LEU A 124 -7.91 -2.37 2.19
C LEU A 124 -7.90 -3.87 1.82
N GLY A 125 -6.93 -4.31 1.01
CA GLY A 125 -6.86 -5.72 0.58
C GLY A 125 -5.46 -6.12 0.10
N ARG A 126 -5.13 -5.77 -1.15
CA ARG A 126 -3.86 -6.15 -1.78
C ARG A 126 -2.62 -5.66 -1.02
N GLY A 127 -2.56 -4.37 -0.70
CA GLY A 127 -1.43 -3.76 0.02
C GLY A 127 -1.15 -4.43 1.37
N PRO A 128 -2.13 -4.48 2.30
CA PRO A 128 -1.96 -5.14 3.60
C PRO A 128 -1.54 -6.62 3.48
N ARG A 129 -2.16 -7.36 2.54
CA ARG A 129 -1.84 -8.78 2.35
C ARG A 129 -0.41 -9.01 1.86
N CYS A 130 0.06 -8.20 0.90
CA CYS A 130 1.45 -8.28 0.43
C CYS A 130 2.44 -7.87 1.52
N ALA A 131 2.12 -6.82 2.29
CA ALA A 131 2.95 -6.39 3.41
C ALA A 131 3.09 -7.51 4.45
N ALA A 132 1.99 -8.15 4.81
CA ALA A 132 1.98 -9.25 5.76
C ALA A 132 2.76 -10.48 5.27
N TRP A 133 2.58 -10.89 4.00
CA TRP A 133 3.35 -11.99 3.42
C TRP A 133 4.86 -11.72 3.37
N LEU A 134 5.28 -10.49 3.09
CA LEU A 134 6.70 -10.15 3.17
C LEU A 134 7.19 -10.21 4.61
N GLN A 135 6.41 -9.70 5.57
CA GLN A 135 6.77 -9.72 6.99
C GLN A 135 6.92 -11.16 7.52
N ASP A 136 6.03 -12.07 7.11
CA ASP A 136 6.14 -13.50 7.42
C ASP A 136 7.48 -14.06 6.94
N TYR A 137 7.84 -13.77 5.68
CA TYR A 137 9.13 -14.21 5.14
C TYR A 137 10.32 -13.61 5.89
N VAL A 138 10.25 -12.33 6.29
CA VAL A 138 11.31 -11.71 7.10
C VAL A 138 11.47 -12.43 8.44
N HIS A 139 10.37 -12.77 9.11
CA HIS A 139 10.41 -13.51 10.38
C HIS A 139 10.97 -14.93 10.18
N GLU A 140 10.57 -15.62 9.12
CA GLU A 140 11.08 -16.95 8.75
C GLU A 140 12.60 -16.93 8.50
N ASP A 141 13.13 -15.89 7.85
CA ASP A 141 14.57 -15.73 7.58
C ASP A 141 15.36 -15.21 8.82
N GLY A 142 14.68 -14.75 9.86
CA GLY A 142 15.32 -14.08 11.00
C GLY A 142 15.88 -12.69 10.66
N GLY A 143 15.29 -12.01 9.67
CA GLY A 143 15.69 -10.69 9.22
C GLY A 143 15.15 -9.53 10.06
N ASN A 144 15.60 -8.32 9.74
CA ASN A 144 15.19 -7.07 10.40
C ASN A 144 14.58 -6.03 9.43
N LEU A 145 14.17 -6.46 8.24
CA LEU A 145 13.45 -5.62 7.30
C LEU A 145 12.02 -5.39 7.80
N GLU A 146 11.55 -4.16 7.78
CA GLU A 146 10.19 -3.84 8.16
C GLU A 146 9.28 -3.75 6.93
N SER A 147 8.17 -4.48 6.96
CA SER A 147 7.14 -4.41 5.92
C SER A 147 5.92 -3.65 6.44
N ARG A 148 5.61 -2.52 5.80
CA ARG A 148 4.55 -1.58 6.20
C ARG A 148 3.54 -1.36 5.09
N VAL A 149 2.39 -0.78 5.42
CA VAL A 149 1.34 -0.44 4.45
C VAL A 149 0.94 1.04 4.56
N MET A 150 0.97 1.77 3.44
CA MET A 150 0.52 3.16 3.39
C MET A 150 -1.02 3.21 3.43
N VAL A 151 -1.55 3.84 4.47
CA VAL A 151 -2.98 3.98 4.72
C VAL A 151 -3.66 4.73 3.57
N GLY A 152 -4.88 4.32 3.20
CA GLY A 152 -5.67 4.95 2.15
C GLY A 152 -5.20 4.68 0.72
N GLY A 153 -4.03 4.07 0.53
CA GLY A 153 -3.48 3.75 -0.78
C GLY A 153 -3.24 4.98 -1.65
N ILE A 154 -3.17 4.76 -2.96
CA ILE A 154 -2.99 5.87 -3.92
C ILE A 154 -4.20 6.82 -3.95
N ARG A 155 -5.40 6.33 -3.63
CA ARG A 155 -6.60 7.19 -3.54
C ARG A 155 -6.51 8.18 -2.39
N GLY A 156 -6.04 7.70 -1.23
CA GLY A 156 -5.74 8.55 -0.08
C GLY A 156 -4.63 9.55 -0.40
N TRP A 157 -3.60 9.11 -1.14
CA TRP A 157 -2.52 9.98 -1.61
C TRP A 157 -3.03 11.14 -2.47
N VAL A 158 -3.78 10.85 -3.54
CA VAL A 158 -4.28 11.86 -4.47
C VAL A 158 -5.25 12.82 -3.77
N ARG A 159 -6.09 12.33 -2.86
CA ARG A 159 -6.95 13.20 -2.04
C ARG A 159 -6.15 14.18 -1.18
N ALA A 160 -5.00 13.76 -0.66
CA ALA A 160 -4.17 14.59 0.22
C ALA A 160 -3.22 15.52 -0.56
N TYR A 161 -2.71 15.09 -1.72
CA TYR A 161 -1.57 15.73 -2.40
C TYR A 161 -1.78 15.97 -3.90
N GLY A 162 -2.94 15.62 -4.46
CA GLY A 162 -3.18 15.66 -5.90
C GLY A 162 -2.14 14.83 -6.66
N GLY A 163 -1.61 15.37 -7.76
CA GLY A 163 -0.47 14.79 -8.49
C GLY A 163 0.91 15.01 -7.85
N GLY A 164 0.96 15.57 -6.64
CA GLY A 164 2.21 15.81 -5.91
C GLY A 164 3.01 14.54 -5.69
N MET A 165 4.29 14.58 -6.07
CA MET A 165 5.23 13.45 -5.94
C MET A 165 4.69 12.15 -6.54
N MET A 166 4.06 12.24 -7.70
CA MET A 166 3.67 11.11 -8.52
C MET A 166 4.48 11.04 -9.81
N ASP A 167 4.60 9.83 -10.35
CA ASP A 167 5.13 9.57 -11.69
C ASP A 167 3.97 9.15 -12.60
N GLY A 168 3.90 9.75 -13.80
CA GLY A 168 2.83 9.49 -14.77
C GLY A 168 1.44 9.93 -14.30
N TYR A 169 1.36 11.00 -13.49
CA TYR A 169 0.07 11.54 -13.04
C TYR A 169 -0.79 11.95 -14.23
N ASP A 170 -2.00 11.40 -14.30
CA ASP A 170 -3.03 11.74 -15.29
C ASP A 170 -4.27 12.23 -14.55
N GLU A 171 -4.46 13.55 -14.55
CA GLU A 171 -5.58 14.22 -13.88
C GLU A 171 -6.95 13.72 -14.38
N GLN A 172 -7.08 13.43 -15.67
CA GLN A 172 -8.35 13.00 -16.26
C GLN A 172 -8.79 11.64 -15.71
N ALA A 173 -7.83 10.74 -15.49
CA ALA A 173 -8.09 9.43 -14.90
C ALA A 173 -8.67 9.55 -13.47
N TRP A 174 -8.29 10.58 -12.71
CA TRP A 174 -8.79 10.82 -11.34
C TRP A 174 -10.14 11.52 -11.32
N GLN A 175 -10.43 12.42 -12.27
CA GLN A 175 -11.76 13.04 -12.40
C GLN A 175 -12.85 12.01 -12.72
N VAL A 176 -12.55 11.01 -13.55
CA VAL A 176 -13.48 9.90 -13.87
C VAL A 176 -13.71 8.99 -12.66
N GLU A 177 -12.71 8.85 -11.79
CA GLU A 177 -12.79 8.00 -10.61
C GLU A 177 -13.65 8.61 -9.49
N GLU A 178 -13.62 9.93 -9.29
CA GLU A 178 -14.46 10.60 -8.29
C GLU A 178 -15.94 10.67 -8.68
N ALA A 179 -16.24 10.59 -9.99
CA ALA A 179 -17.59 10.58 -10.51
C ALA A 179 -18.30 9.21 -10.42
N ARG A 180 -17.62 8.16 -9.93
CA ARG A 180 -18.12 6.78 -9.81
C ARG A 180 -18.31 6.38 -8.35
#